data_AF-A0A9D2IQ84-F1
#
_entry.id   AF-A0A9D2IQ84-F1
#
_cell.length_a   1.000
_cell.length_b   1.000
_cell.length_c   1.000
_cell.angle_alpha   90.00
_cell.angle_beta   90.00
_cell.angle_gamma   90.00
#
_symmetry.space_group_name_H-M   'P 1'
#
loop_
_entity.id
_entity.type
_entity.pdbx_description
1 polymer ?
#
loop_
_entity_poly.entity_id
_entity_poly.type
_entity_poly.pdbx_seq_one_letter_code
_entity_poly.pdbx_strand_id
1 'polypeptide(L)' 'MKKSQTVNIESLPDLLDTNQAAAILNVTPRTVTRMCEQGKLKAVRVMSLWRINRDRLLDFAGLN' A
#
# COMPACT_ATOMS: atom_id res chain seq x y z
N MET A 1 12.75 -15.14 7.49
CA MET A 1 11.44 -15.80 7.27
C MET A 1 10.35 -14.76 7.48
N LYS A 2 9.72 -14.23 6.42
CA LYS A 2 8.58 -13.31 6.60
C LYS A 2 7.31 -14.15 6.68
N LYS A 3 6.58 -14.03 7.80
CA LYS A 3 5.25 -14.61 7.96
C LYS A 3 4.36 -14.01 6.89
N SER A 4 3.86 -14.83 5.96
CA SER A 4 2.74 -14.46 5.11
C SER A 4 1.52 -14.31 6.02
N GLN A 5 1.25 -13.09 6.48
CA GLN A 5 -0.06 -12.76 7.03
C GLN A 5 -1.03 -12.65 5.87
N THR A 6 -2.08 -13.45 5.87
CA THR A 6 -3.22 -13.31 4.97
C THR A 6 -3.89 -11.96 5.27
N VAL A 7 -3.74 -11.00 4.36
CA VAL A 7 -4.36 -9.68 4.48
C VAL A 7 -5.85 -9.84 4.21
N ASN A 8 -6.70 -9.65 5.21
CA ASN A 8 -8.15 -9.65 5.00
C ASN A 8 -8.58 -8.29 4.43
N ILE A 9 -8.83 -8.27 3.12
CA ILE A 9 -9.10 -7.05 2.33
C ILE A 9 -10.33 -6.29 2.83
N GLU A 10 -11.37 -6.97 3.28
CA GLU A 10 -12.63 -6.35 3.74
C GLU A 10 -12.48 -5.54 5.03
N SER A 11 -11.42 -5.80 5.80
CA SER A 11 -11.14 -5.11 7.07
C SER A 11 -10.17 -3.93 6.93
N LEU A 12 -9.67 -3.67 5.72
CA LEU A 12 -8.66 -2.64 5.49
C LEU A 12 -9.27 -1.24 5.56
N PRO A 13 -8.58 -0.27 6.19
CA PRO A 13 -8.99 1.13 6.14
C PRO A 13 -8.89 1.68 4.71
N ASP A 14 -9.66 2.72 4.41
CA ASP A 14 -9.66 3.37 3.08
C ASP A 14 -8.29 3.96 2.70
N LEU A 15 -7.51 4.36 3.71
CA LEU A 15 -6.14 4.83 3.57
C LEU A 15 -5.16 3.89 4.27
N LEU A 16 -4.28 3.29 3.49
CA LEU A 16 -3.25 2.37 3.94
C LEU A 16 -1.95 3.09 4.29
N ASP A 17 -1.21 2.54 5.24
CA ASP A 17 0.20 2.87 5.41
C ASP A 17 1.11 2.08 4.45
N THR A 18 2.41 2.39 4.48
CA THR A 18 3.40 1.75 3.60
C THR A 18 3.64 0.27 3.91
N ASN A 19 3.39 -0.19 5.13
CA ASN A 19 3.55 -1.59 5.49
C ASN A 19 2.37 -2.42 4.97
N GLN A 20 1.15 -1.90 5.14
CA GLN A 20 -0.07 -2.52 4.62
C GLN A 20 -0.03 -2.61 3.09
N ALA A 21 0.31 -1.51 2.41
CA ALA A 21 0.47 -1.52 0.97
C ALA A 21 1.59 -2.45 0.48
N ALA A 22 2.69 -2.55 1.23
CA ALA A 22 3.78 -3.47 0.91
C ALA A 22 3.37 -4.94 1.05
N ALA A 23 2.52 -5.26 2.03
CA ALA A 23 1.97 -6.60 2.20
C ALA A 23 1.06 -6.98 1.01
N ILE A 24 0.21 -6.06 0.54
CA ILE A 24 -0.67 -6.28 -0.62
C ILE A 24 0.14 -6.50 -1.90
N LEU A 25 1.13 -5.64 -2.16
CA LEU A 25 1.96 -5.73 -3.36
C LEU A 25 3.08 -6.78 -3.26
N ASN A 26 3.23 -7.44 -2.11
CA ASN A 26 4.33 -8.35 -1.81
C ASN A 26 5.73 -7.76 -2.08
N VAL A 27 5.95 -6.51 -1.67
CA VAL A 27 7.23 -5.79 -1.80
C VAL A 27 7.72 -5.28 -0.44
N THR A 28 8.80 -4.49 -0.43
CA THR A 28 9.26 -3.82 0.79
C THR A 28 8.57 -2.45 0.97
N PRO A 29 8.38 -1.96 2.21
CA PRO A 29 7.85 -0.62 2.45
C PRO A 29 8.67 0.48 1.76
N ARG A 30 10.00 0.29 1.63
CA ARG A 30 10.88 1.21 0.90
C ARG A 30 10.52 1.30 -0.59
N THR A 31 10.15 0.17 -1.20
CA THR A 31 9.66 0.14 -2.59
C THR A 31 8.38 0.95 -2.71
N VAL A 32 7.42 0.76 -1.79
CA VAL A 32 6.17 1.53 -1.76
C VAL A 32 6.43 3.02 -1.62
N THR A 33 7.30 3.44 -0.69
CA THR A 33 7.69 4.85 -0.52
C THR A 33 8.24 5.43 -1.83
N ARG A 34 9.15 4.74 -2.53
CA ARG A 34 9.66 5.20 -3.83
C ARG A 34 8.56 5.28 -4.89
N MET A 35 7.63 4.34 -4.91
CA MET A 35 6.50 4.38 -5.84
C MET A 35 5.60 5.58 -5.56
N CYS A 36 5.36 5.93 -4.29
CA CYS A 36 4.65 7.14 -3.91
C CYS A 36 5.40 8.42 -4.32
N GLU A 37 6.71 8.49 -4.07
CA GLU A 37 7.57 9.61 -4.49
C GLU A 37 7.58 9.80 -6.02
N GLN A 38 7.53 8.70 -6.78
CA GLN A 38 7.45 8.69 -8.23
C GLN A 38 6.04 8.91 -8.78
N GLY A 39 5.03 9.07 -7.92
CA GLY A 39 3.63 9.25 -8.33
C GLY A 39 3.00 8.02 -8.98
N LYS A 40 3.57 6.82 -8.80
CA LYS A 40 3.04 5.56 -9.35
C LYS A 40 1.81 5.06 -8.60
N LEU A 41 1.69 5.38 -7.32
CA LEU A 41 0.54 5.05 -6.48
C LEU A 41 -0.27 6.30 -6.16
N LYS A 42 -1.60 6.17 -6.12
CA LYS A 42 -2.48 7.24 -5.66
C LYS A 42 -2.36 7.37 -4.14
N ALA A 43 -1.55 8.32 -3.69
CA ALA A 43 -1.27 8.55 -2.28
C ALA A 43 -1.17 10.04 -1.95
N VAL A 44 -1.33 10.36 -0.66
CA VAL A 44 -1.06 11.68 -0.08
C VAL A 44 0.01 11.57 0.99
N ARG A 45 0.85 12.59 1.09
CA ARG A 45 1.85 12.72 2.15
C ARG A 45 1.30 13.60 3.27
N VAL A 46 1.22 13.04 4.48
CA VAL A 46 0.80 13.74 5.70
C VAL A 46 2.00 13.79 6.64
N MET A 47 2.65 14.95 6.74
CA MET A 47 3.95 15.09 7.40
C MET A 47 5.00 14.11 6.81
N SER A 48 5.50 13.18 7.61
CA SER A 48 6.44 12.13 7.23
C SER A 48 5.76 10.83 6.79
N LEU A 49 4.43 10.74 6.88
CA LEU A 49 3.68 9.52 6.64
C LEU A 49 3.06 9.53 5.24
N TRP A 50 3.09 8.37 4.58
CA TRP A 50 2.34 8.13 3.35
C TRP A 50 1.00 7.50 3.66
N ARG A 51 -0.05 7.99 3.01
CA ARG A 51 -1.41 7.45 3.05
C ARG A 51 -1.84 7.09 1.64
N ILE A 52 -1.97 5.80 1.39
CA ILE A 52 -2.21 5.23 0.06
C ILE A 52 -3.68 4.85 -0.04
N ASN A 53 -4.34 5.27 -1.10
CA ASN A 53 -5.74 4.91 -1.32
C ASN A 53 -5.85 3.39 -1.57
N ARG A 54 -6.62 2.69 -0.74
CA ARG A 54 -6.80 1.23 -0.78
C ARG A 54 -7.32 0.77 -2.15
N ASP A 55 -8.44 1.33 -2.59
CA ASP A 55 -9.13 0.85 -3.80
C ASP A 55 -8.26 1.05 -5.04
N ARG A 56 -7.61 2.22 -5.15
CA ARG A 56 -6.66 2.49 -6.24
C ARG A 56 -5.42 1.63 -6.20
N LEU A 57 -4.98 1.18 -5.03
CA LEU A 57 -3.89 0.23 -4.89
C LEU A 57 -4.31 -1.17 -5.35
N LEU A 58 -5.53 -1.59 -5.01
CA LEU A 58 -6.10 -2.87 -5.45
C LEU A 58 -6.32 -2.89 -6.98
N ASP A 59 -6.88 -1.82 -7.54
CA ASP A 59 -7.00 -1.61 -8.99
C ASP A 59 -5.61 -1.73 -9.66
N PHE A 60 -4.60 -1.05 -9.11
CA PHE A 60 -3.23 -1.09 -9.63
C PHE A 60 -2.63 -2.50 -9.58
N ALA A 61 -2.97 -3.28 -8.56
CA ALA A 61 -2.53 -4.67 -8.40
C ALA A 61 -3.33 -5.67 -9.27
N GLY A 62 -4.40 -5.23 -9.93
CA GLY A 62 -5.31 -6.11 -10.67
C GLY A 62 -6.13 -7.04 -9.76
N LEU A 63 -6.44 -6.59 -8.55
CA LEU A 63 -7.15 -7.36 -7.52
C LEU A 63 -8.60 -6.88 -7.28
N ASN A 64 -9.10 -5.98 -8.10
CA ASN A 64 -10.44 -5.37 -8.01
C ASN A 64 -11.11 -5.34 -9.39
#